data_AF-A0A3S9FHN8-F1
#
_entry.id   AF-A0A3S9FHN8-F1
#
_cell.length_a   1.000
_cell.length_b   1.000
_cell.length_c   1.000
_cell.angle_alpha   90.00
_cell.angle_beta   90.00
_cell.angle_gamma   90.00
#
_symmetry.space_group_name_H-M   'P 1'
#
loop_
_entity.id
_entity.type
_entity.pdbx_description
1 polymer ?
#
loop_
_entity_poly.entity_id
_entity_poly.type
_entity_poly.pdbx_seq_one_letter_code
_entity_poly.pdbx_strand_id
1 'polypeptide(L)'
;MAIFLLASITPSHAESFSSLQASGYKTSKLTRGASGSLGWIVSNGEKKFFCRMRAAIAYVGKTGMVGFTASGREVPMSRKVYEQRVGFDPTAPQLSDLKAGRPNARDVGSCAPAK
;
A
#
# COMPACT_ATOMS: atom_id res chain seq x y z
N MET A 1 17.06 45.71 -7.78
CA MET A 1 17.53 44.37 -8.19
C MET A 1 16.59 43.35 -7.55
N ALA A 2 15.53 42.96 -8.27
CA ALA A 2 14.47 42.10 -7.74
C ALA A 2 14.80 40.63 -8.07
N ILE A 3 15.08 39.85 -7.03
CA ILE A 3 15.32 38.41 -7.15
C ILE A 3 13.95 37.73 -7.21
N PHE A 4 13.54 37.33 -8.41
CA PHE A 4 12.41 36.43 -8.61
C PHE A 4 12.80 35.03 -8.10
N LEU A 5 12.27 34.65 -6.94
CA LEU A 5 12.25 33.26 -6.47
C LEU A 5 11.36 32.45 -7.41
N LEU A 6 11.96 31.83 -8.43
CA LEU A 6 11.34 30.75 -9.20
C LEU A 6 11.16 29.56 -8.24
N ALA A 7 10.00 29.48 -7.60
CA ALA A 7 9.57 28.26 -6.92
C ALA A 7 9.52 27.15 -7.98
N SER A 8 10.52 26.27 -7.96
CA SER A 8 10.52 25.05 -8.76
C SER A 8 9.37 24.18 -8.27
N ILE A 9 8.24 24.26 -8.99
CA ILE A 9 7.16 23.29 -8.88
C ILE A 9 7.73 22.00 -9.47
N THR A 10 8.44 21.22 -8.64
CA THR A 10 8.80 19.87 -9.05
C THR A 10 7.49 19.13 -9.24
N PRO A 11 7.20 18.62 -10.45
CA PRO A 11 6.01 17.82 -10.64
C PRO A 11 6.11 16.64 -9.67
N SER A 12 5.18 16.58 -8.72
CA SER A 12 5.03 15.44 -7.82
C SER A 12 4.51 14.28 -8.66
N HIS A 13 5.36 13.70 -9.50
CA HIS A 13 5.05 12.45 -10.18
C HIS A 13 4.77 11.42 -9.10
N ALA A 14 3.58 10.83 -9.16
CA ALA A 14 3.25 9.69 -8.33
C ALA A 14 4.19 8.55 -8.76
N GLU A 15 5.21 8.30 -7.95
CA GLU A 15 6.12 7.17 -8.15
C GLU A 15 5.33 5.86 -8.03
N SER A 16 5.68 4.86 -8.83
CA SER A 16 5.08 3.53 -8.68
C SER A 16 5.80 2.79 -7.57
N PHE A 17 5.09 1.89 -6.89
CA PHE A 17 5.74 1.03 -5.90
C PHE A 17 6.88 0.19 -6.50
N SER A 18 6.70 -0.27 -7.75
CA SER A 18 7.72 -1.05 -8.45
C SER A 18 8.98 -0.24 -8.78
N SER A 19 8.86 1.03 -9.20
CA SER A 19 10.03 1.89 -9.46
C SER A 19 10.83 2.13 -8.18
N LEU A 20 10.13 2.39 -7.07
CA LEU A 20 10.75 2.60 -5.76
C LEU A 20 11.46 1.34 -5.26
N GLN A 21 10.84 0.17 -5.37
CA GLN A 21 11.47 -1.11 -5.00
C GLN A 21 12.71 -1.40 -5.84
N ALA A 22 12.64 -1.23 -7.16
CA ALA A 22 13.78 -1.42 -8.06
C ALA A 22 14.93 -0.45 -7.73
N SER A 23 14.61 0.74 -7.22
CA SER A 23 15.58 1.76 -6.77
C SER A 23 16.09 1.52 -5.35
N GLY A 24 15.79 0.37 -4.74
CA GLY A 24 16.33 -0.03 -3.44
C GLY A 24 15.61 0.55 -2.21
N TYR A 25 14.47 1.23 -2.39
CA TYR A 25 13.69 1.75 -1.26
C TYR A 25 13.14 0.60 -0.41
N LYS A 26 13.14 0.80 0.90
CA LYS A 26 12.62 -0.15 1.89
C LYS A 26 11.18 0.19 2.23
N THR A 27 10.37 -0.84 2.38
CA THR A 27 8.95 -0.74 2.75
C THR A 27 8.81 -0.93 4.26
N SER A 28 8.07 -0.03 4.92
CA SER A 28 7.75 -0.15 6.35
C SER A 28 6.78 -1.31 6.60
N LYS A 29 6.51 -1.62 7.87
CA LYS A 29 5.29 -2.35 8.24
C LYS A 29 4.04 -1.57 7.79
N LEU A 30 2.92 -2.27 7.64
CA LEU A 30 1.63 -1.64 7.35
C LEU A 30 1.31 -0.58 8.40
N THR A 31 0.95 0.61 7.96
CA THR A 31 0.76 1.80 8.79
C THR A 31 -0.38 2.67 8.26
N ARG A 32 -0.59 3.82 8.88
CA ARG A 32 -1.51 4.87 8.42
C ARG A 32 -0.75 6.09 7.94
N GLY A 33 -1.16 6.63 6.79
CA GLY A 33 -0.69 7.92 6.31
C GLY A 33 -1.36 9.08 7.04
N ALA A 34 -0.96 10.31 6.73
CA ALA A 34 -1.52 11.52 7.34
C ALA A 34 -3.05 11.66 7.17
N SER A 35 -3.60 11.11 6.08
CA SER A 35 -5.06 11.08 5.82
C SER A 35 -5.80 9.96 6.57
N GLY A 36 -5.10 9.20 7.42
CA GLY A 36 -5.64 8.01 8.10
C GLY A 36 -5.78 6.78 7.19
N SER A 37 -5.48 6.89 5.89
CA SER A 37 -5.51 5.76 4.95
C SER A 37 -4.49 4.69 5.31
N LEU A 38 -4.84 3.41 5.14
CA LEU A 38 -3.90 2.31 5.30
C LEU A 38 -2.89 2.26 4.15
N GLY A 39 -1.64 1.91 4.43
CA GLY A 39 -0.60 1.78 3.43
C GLY A 39 0.78 1.59 4.04
N TRP A 40 1.82 1.92 3.28
CA TRP A 40 3.21 1.75 3.69
C TRP A 40 4.00 3.01 3.44
N ILE A 41 5.00 3.26 4.29
CA ILE A 41 6.06 4.22 4.00
C ILE A 41 7.15 3.49 3.25
N VAL A 42 7.52 4.00 2.09
CA VAL A 42 8.59 3.49 1.23
C VAL A 42 9.69 4.54 1.21
N SER A 43 10.90 4.17 1.65
CA SER A 43 11.97 5.13 1.93
C SER A 43 13.35 4.57 1.62
N ASN A 44 14.27 5.44 1.21
CA ASN A 44 15.70 5.13 1.09
C ASN A 44 16.55 5.80 2.19
N GLY A 45 15.92 6.43 3.18
CA GLY A 45 16.58 7.19 4.25
C GLY A 45 16.54 8.70 4.03
N GLU A 46 16.55 9.16 2.79
CA GLU A 46 16.50 10.59 2.42
C GLU A 46 15.09 11.01 2.00
N LYS A 47 14.47 10.24 1.09
CA LYS A 47 13.13 10.47 0.56
C LYS A 47 12.18 9.43 1.10
N LYS A 48 10.96 9.87 1.39
CA LYS A 48 9.87 9.02 1.87
C LYS A 48 8.65 9.21 0.98
N PHE A 49 7.98 8.11 0.69
CA PHE A 49 6.70 8.09 0.00
C PHE A 49 5.71 7.29 0.83
N PHE A 50 4.47 7.77 0.91
CA PHE A 50 3.36 6.98 1.42
C PHE A 50 2.65 6.33 0.23
N CYS A 51 2.67 5.01 0.20
CA CYS A 51 2.01 4.19 -0.80
C CYS A 51 0.72 3.61 -0.21
N ARG A 52 -0.43 4.04 -0.75
CA ARG A 52 -1.74 3.63 -0.22
C ARG A 52 -2.00 2.15 -0.51
N MET A 53 -2.61 1.44 0.43
CA MET A 53 -3.10 0.08 0.19
C MET A 53 -4.25 0.08 -0.81
N ARG A 54 -4.19 -0.83 -1.78
CA ARG A 54 -5.24 -1.09 -2.78
C ARG A 54 -5.95 -2.43 -2.55
N ALA A 55 -5.30 -3.38 -1.87
CA ALA A 55 -5.91 -4.68 -1.55
C ALA A 55 -7.25 -4.50 -0.79
N ALA A 56 -8.31 -5.11 -1.32
CA ALA A 56 -9.65 -5.10 -0.71
C ALA A 56 -9.91 -6.34 0.16
N ILE A 57 -9.17 -7.43 -0.08
CA ILE A 57 -9.23 -8.69 0.66
C ILE A 57 -7.81 -9.20 0.93
N ALA A 58 -7.67 -10.04 1.95
CA ALA A 58 -6.46 -10.83 2.17
C ALA A 58 -6.82 -12.17 2.81
N TYR A 59 -6.07 -13.21 2.48
CA TYR A 59 -6.14 -14.48 3.19
C TYR A 59 -5.47 -14.38 4.56
N VAL A 60 -5.96 -15.18 5.50
CA VAL A 60 -5.38 -15.35 6.83
C VAL A 60 -5.00 -16.82 6.98
N GLY A 61 -3.73 -17.11 6.70
CA GLY A 61 -3.23 -18.47 6.71
C GLY A 61 -3.95 -19.34 5.67
N LYS A 62 -4.31 -20.57 6.06
CA LYS A 62 -4.89 -21.56 5.14
C LYS A 62 -6.40 -21.46 4.98
N THR A 63 -7.12 -20.98 5.99
CA THR A 63 -8.60 -21.07 6.04
C THR A 63 -9.30 -19.74 6.26
N GLY A 64 -8.58 -18.73 6.76
CA GLY A 64 -9.18 -17.43 7.07
C GLY A 64 -9.14 -16.47 5.90
N MET A 65 -9.98 -15.44 5.98
CA MET A 65 -10.01 -14.30 5.08
C MET A 65 -10.49 -13.06 5.83
N VAL A 66 -9.98 -11.90 5.43
CA VAL A 66 -10.48 -10.59 5.85
C VAL A 66 -10.78 -9.74 4.62
N GLY A 67 -11.78 -8.88 4.73
CA GLY A 67 -11.97 -7.73 3.86
C GLY A 67 -11.47 -6.47 4.53
N PHE A 68 -11.15 -5.45 3.74
CA PHE A 68 -10.78 -4.13 4.23
C PHE A 68 -11.85 -3.10 3.85
N THR A 69 -12.26 -2.29 4.83
CA THR A 69 -13.10 -1.11 4.53
C THR A 69 -12.28 -0.01 3.84
N ALA A 70 -12.94 1.02 3.30
CA ALA A 70 -12.25 2.18 2.73
C ALA A 70 -11.32 2.91 3.72
N SER A 71 -11.64 2.85 5.03
CA SER A 71 -10.79 3.36 6.12
C SER A 71 -9.68 2.39 6.55
N GLY A 72 -9.59 1.23 5.89
CA GLY A 72 -8.59 0.19 6.16
C GLY A 72 -8.88 -0.67 7.40
N ARG A 73 -10.12 -0.68 7.90
CA ARG A 73 -10.49 -1.60 8.98
C ARG A 73 -10.60 -3.02 8.45
N GLU A 74 -9.97 -3.97 9.12
CA GLU A 74 -10.11 -5.40 8.85
C GLU A 74 -11.49 -5.89 9.31
N VAL A 75 -12.20 -6.58 8.42
CA VAL A 75 -13.49 -7.22 8.70
C VAL A 75 -13.34 -8.71 8.42
N PRO A 76 -13.49 -9.58 9.43
CA PRO A 76 -13.45 -11.03 9.24
C PRO A 76 -14.50 -11.48 8.23
N MET A 77 -14.10 -12.39 7.34
CA MET A 77 -14.98 -12.97 6.32
C MET A 77 -14.85 -14.50 6.28
N SER A 78 -15.93 -15.18 5.90
CA SER A 78 -15.89 -16.62 5.65
C SER A 78 -15.27 -16.90 4.28
N ARG A 79 -14.03 -17.41 4.28
CA ARG A 79 -13.32 -17.83 3.06
C ARG A 79 -14.13 -18.87 2.27
N LYS A 80 -14.72 -19.85 2.97
CA LYS A 80 -15.55 -20.90 2.35
C LYS A 80 -16.71 -20.30 1.55
N VAL A 81 -17.43 -19.35 2.14
CA VAL A 81 -18.56 -18.71 1.47
C VAL A 81 -18.08 -17.84 0.31
N TYR A 82 -16.99 -17.09 0.49
CA TYR A 82 -16.40 -16.28 -0.58
C TYR A 82 -16.02 -17.14 -1.79
N GLU A 83 -15.26 -18.21 -1.60
CA GLU A 83 -14.79 -19.07 -2.69
C GLU A 83 -15.93 -19.84 -3.36
N GLN A 84 -16.98 -20.22 -2.62
CA GLN A 84 -18.18 -20.83 -3.21
C GLN A 84 -18.95 -19.87 -4.13
N ARG A 85 -18.84 -18.55 -3.90
CA ARG A 85 -19.61 -17.53 -4.64
C ARG A 85 -18.79 -16.86 -5.74
N VAL A 86 -17.50 -16.62 -5.49
CA VAL A 86 -16.61 -15.82 -6.35
C VAL A 86 -15.53 -16.70 -6.99
N GLY A 87 -15.20 -17.85 -6.38
CA GLY A 87 -14.05 -18.67 -6.74
C GLY A 87 -12.79 -18.31 -5.94
N PHE A 88 -11.78 -19.16 -6.07
CA PHE A 88 -10.46 -18.91 -5.45
C PHE A 88 -9.71 -17.84 -6.24
N ASP A 89 -9.26 -16.79 -5.55
CA ASP A 89 -8.36 -15.79 -6.11
C ASP A 89 -6.90 -16.13 -5.74
N PRO A 90 -6.05 -16.59 -6.67
CA PRO A 90 -4.65 -16.89 -6.40
C PRO A 90 -3.79 -15.64 -6.21
N THR A 91 -4.31 -14.46 -6.54
CA THR A 91 -3.58 -13.18 -6.48
C THR A 91 -3.83 -12.40 -5.20
N ALA A 92 -4.81 -12.81 -4.40
CA ALA A 92 -5.08 -12.18 -3.12
C ALA A 92 -3.92 -12.42 -2.14
N PRO A 93 -3.41 -11.35 -1.48
CA PRO A 93 -2.24 -11.45 -0.62
C PRO A 93 -2.54 -12.16 0.70
N GLN A 94 -1.48 -12.63 1.38
CA GLN A 94 -1.57 -13.03 2.78
C GLN A 94 -1.51 -11.80 3.68
N LEU A 95 -2.41 -11.74 4.67
CA LEU A 95 -2.47 -10.64 5.63
C LEU A 95 -1.15 -10.47 6.39
N SER A 96 -0.45 -11.57 6.67
CA SER A 96 0.87 -11.55 7.31
C SER A 96 1.92 -10.82 6.48
N ASP A 97 1.90 -10.97 5.16
CA ASP A 97 2.84 -10.30 4.27
C ASP A 97 2.52 -8.82 4.14
N LEU A 98 1.23 -8.46 4.01
CA LEU A 98 0.79 -7.06 4.04
C LEU A 98 1.24 -6.36 5.32
N LYS A 99 0.96 -6.96 6.49
CA LYS A 99 1.34 -6.41 7.81
C LYS A 99 2.85 -6.26 7.96
N ALA A 100 3.62 -7.20 7.39
CA ALA A 100 5.07 -7.19 7.44
C ALA A 100 5.74 -6.23 6.43
N GLY A 101 4.97 -5.51 5.59
CA GLY A 101 5.57 -4.61 4.60
C GLY A 101 6.05 -5.32 3.34
N ARG A 102 5.48 -6.48 3.02
CA ARG A 102 5.80 -7.27 1.84
C ARG A 102 4.61 -7.35 0.86
N PRO A 103 3.97 -6.23 0.47
CA PRO A 103 2.89 -6.28 -0.50
C PRO A 103 3.42 -6.57 -1.91
N ASN A 104 2.59 -7.17 -2.76
CA ASN A 104 2.86 -7.16 -4.19
C ASN A 104 2.53 -5.79 -4.75
N ALA A 105 3.18 -5.39 -5.86
CA ALA A 105 2.91 -4.09 -6.48
C ALA A 105 1.43 -3.87 -6.86
N ARG A 106 0.69 -4.94 -7.18
CA ARG A 106 -0.76 -4.90 -7.47
C ARG A 106 -1.62 -4.53 -6.26
N ASP A 107 -1.13 -4.80 -5.06
CA ASP A 107 -1.81 -4.52 -3.78
C ASP A 107 -1.55 -3.09 -3.30
N VAL A 108 -0.73 -2.35 -4.02
CA VAL A 108 -0.28 -0.99 -3.71
C VAL A 108 -0.84 -0.03 -4.76
N GLY A 109 -1.47 1.05 -4.29
CA GLY A 109 -1.95 2.15 -5.12
C GLY A 109 -0.86 3.18 -5.40
N SER A 110 -1.27 4.40 -5.74
CA SER A 110 -0.36 5.52 -5.95
C SER A 110 0.49 5.81 -4.72
N CYS A 111 1.79 6.05 -4.93
CA CYS A 111 2.67 6.57 -3.90
C CYS A 111 2.80 8.09 -4.04
N ALA A 112 2.67 8.80 -2.92
CA ALA A 112 2.85 10.24 -2.85
C ALA A 112 3.97 10.59 -1.87
N PRO A 113 4.71 11.69 -2.07
CA PRO A 113 5.71 12.14 -1.11
C PRO A 113 5.14 12.23 0.31
N ALA A 114 5.87 11.69 1.28
CA ALA A 114 5.52 11.73 2.70
C ALA A 114 6.53 12.61 3.45
N LYS A 115 6.03 13.38 4.42
CA LYS A 115 6.86 14.15 5.35
C LYS A 115 7.44 13.24 6.43
#